data_AF-A0A2H5Y7K4-F1
#
_entry.id   AF-A0A2H5Y7K4-F1
#
_cell.length_a   1.000
_cell.length_b   1.000
_cell.length_c   1.000
_cell.angle_alpha   90.00
_cell.angle_beta   90.00
_cell.angle_gamma   90.00
#
_symmetry.space_group_name_H-M   'P 1'
#
loop_
_entity.id
_entity.type
_entity.pdbx_description
1 polymer ?
#
loop_
_entity_poly.entity_id
_entity_poly.type
_entity_poly.pdbx_seq_one_letter_code
_entity_poly.pdbx_strand_id
1 'polypeptide(L)' 'MSFDPHSPIQAHEIGEYVFCARAWWHRRQGHPSTREEDRRAGRRFHMRFEQRRRWGAYLIAISVLLAIAGMVLLLSALVS' A
#
# COMPACT_ATOMS: atom_id res chain seq x y z
N MET A 1 13.15 -22.40 -6.56
CA MET A 1 12.51 -21.49 -7.53
C MET A 1 13.41 -21.45 -8.75
N SER A 2 12.97 -22.03 -9.86
CA SER A 2 13.68 -21.99 -11.15
C SER A 2 13.61 -20.57 -11.71
N PHE A 3 14.74 -20.06 -12.20
CA PHE A 3 14.81 -18.80 -12.92
C PHE A 3 14.04 -18.94 -14.25
N ASP A 4 13.00 -18.13 -14.44
CA ASP A 4 12.31 -17.99 -15.72
C ASP A 4 12.67 -16.62 -16.32
N PRO A 5 13.39 -16.55 -17.45
CA PRO A 5 13.78 -15.30 -18.08
C PRO A 5 12.59 -14.46 -18.56
N HIS A 6 11.41 -15.06 -18.72
CA HIS A 6 10.18 -14.36 -19.12
C HIS A 6 9.34 -13.87 -17.94
N SER A 7 9.75 -14.16 -16.70
CA SER A 7 9.01 -13.68 -15.53
C SER A 7 9.04 -12.15 -15.46
N PRO A 8 7.88 -11.47 -15.30
CA PRO A 8 7.85 -10.01 -15.17
C PRO A 8 8.62 -9.54 -13.93
N ILE A 9 9.26 -8.39 -14.04
CA ILE A 9 9.94 -7.75 -12.90
C ILE A 9 8.87 -7.13 -11.99
N GLN A 10 8.88 -7.51 -10.71
CA GLN A 10 7.93 -6.98 -9.73
C GLN A 10 8.37 -5.59 -9.25
N ALA A 11 7.42 -4.72 -8.92
CA ALA A 11 7.71 -3.36 -8.45
C ALA A 11 8.65 -3.34 -7.23
N HIS A 12 8.57 -4.35 -6.36
CA HIS A 12 9.43 -4.46 -5.19
C HIS A 12 10.90 -4.83 -5.52
N GLU A 13 11.18 -5.34 -6.72
CA GLU A 13 12.53 -5.69 -7.18
C GLU A 13 13.28 -4.48 -7.74
N ILE A 14 12.56 -3.44 -8.18
CA ILE A 14 13.16 -2.24 -8.81
C ILE A 14 14.11 -1.52 -7.86
N GLY A 15 13.70 -1.33 -6.60
CA GLY A 15 14.54 -0.68 -5.60
C GLY A 15 15.84 -1.45 -5.33
N GLU A 16 15.80 -2.78 -5.42
CA GLU A 16 16.98 -3.62 -5.28
C GLU A 16 17.90 -3.55 -6.50
N TYR A 17 17.33 -3.51 -7.70
CA TYR A 17 18.10 -3.32 -8.94
C TYR A 17 18.84 -1.98 -8.94
N VAL A 18 18.16 -0.89 -8.56
CA VAL A 18 18.76 0.45 -8.46
C VAL A 18 19.85 0.51 -7.39
N PHE A 19 19.65 -0.16 -6.26
CA PHE A 19 20.67 -0.24 -5.21
C PHE A 19 21.90 -1.06 -5.63
N CYS A 20 21.67 -2.27 -6.16
CA CYS A 20 22.73 -3.15 -6.67
C CYS A 20 22.18 -4.18 -7.67
N ALA A 21 22.37 -3.91 -8.96
CA ALA A 21 21.97 -4.82 -10.03
C ALA A 21 22.58 -6.23 -9.89
N ARG A 22 23.82 -6.34 -9.38
CA ARG A 22 24.49 -7.63 -9.15
C ARG A 22 23.78 -8.46 -8.07
N ALA A 23 23.44 -7.84 -6.95
CA ALA A 23 22.71 -8.52 -5.87
C ALA A 23 21.32 -8.96 -6.33
N TRP A 24 20.62 -8.10 -7.09
CA TRP A 24 19.35 -8.43 -7.73
C TRP A 24 19.46 -9.67 -8.64
N TRP A 25 20.49 -9.73 -9.49
CA TRP A 25 20.71 -10.86 -10.41
C TRP A 25 21.02 -12.17 -9.67
N HIS A 26 21.84 -12.13 -8.62
CA HIS A 26 22.10 -13.30 -7.78
C HIS A 26 20.82 -13.81 -7.09
N ARG A 27 19.99 -12.90 -6.58
CA ARG A 27 18.71 -13.27 -5.98
C ARG A 27 17.78 -13.96 -6.99
N ARG A 28 17.72 -13.46 -8.22
CA ARG A 28 16.85 -14.03 -9.27
C ARG A 28 17.29 -15.44 -9.70
N GLN A 29 18.57 -15.76 -9.53
CA GLN A 29 19.13 -17.11 -9.70
C GLN A 29 18.91 -18.02 -8.48
N GLY A 30 18.26 -17.53 -7.42
CA GLY A 30 17.98 -18.31 -6.21
C GLY A 30 19.07 -18.27 -5.15
N HIS A 31 20.09 -17.42 -5.29
CA HIS A 31 21.08 -17.25 -4.22
C HIS A 31 20.46 -16.48 -3.03
N PRO A 32 20.60 -16.99 -1.80
CA PRO A 32 20.02 -16.34 -0.62
C PRO A 32 20.71 -15.00 -0.35
N SER A 33 19.92 -13.96 -0.11
CA SER A 33 20.43 -12.68 0.38
C SER A 33 20.66 -12.73 1.89
N THR A 34 21.79 -12.22 2.37
CA THR A 34 22.12 -12.13 3.80
C THR A 34 21.16 -11.22 4.60
N ARG A 35 20.35 -10.39 3.93
CA ARG A 35 19.43 -9.39 4.54
C ARG A 35 17.94 -9.64 4.24
N GLU A 36 17.54 -10.89 4.07
CA GLU A 36 16.12 -11.21 3.86
C GLU A 36 15.23 -10.76 5.04
N GLU A 37 15.79 -10.69 6.25
CA GLU A 37 15.11 -10.18 7.44
C GLU A 37 14.80 -8.68 7.36
N ASP A 38 15.74 -7.86 6.89
CA ASP A 38 15.55 -6.41 6.70
C ASP A 38 14.46 -6.14 5.66
N ARG A 39 14.44 -6.94 4.59
CA ARG A 39 13.41 -6.84 3.55
C ARG A 39 12.03 -7.23 4.07
N ARG A 40 11.95 -8.24 4.94
CA ARG A 40 10.71 -8.60 5.65
C ARG A 40 10.29 -7.50 6.63
N ALA A 41 11.24 -6.83 7.28
CA ALA A 41 10.96 -5.71 8.18
C ALA A 41 10.34 -4.52 7.44
N GLY A 42 10.87 -4.17 6.26
CA GLY A 42 10.28 -3.13 5.39
C GLY A 42 8.85 -3.46 4.95
N ARG A 43 8.57 -4.72 4.57
CA ARG A 43 7.19 -5.18 4.25
C ARG A 43 6.25 -5.09 5.47
N ARG A 44 6.72 -5.50 6.65
CA ARG A 44 5.94 -5.38 7.91
C ARG A 44 5.64 -3.94 8.28
N PHE A 45 6.54 -3.01 7.98
CA PHE A 45 6.32 -1.59 8.21
C PHE A 45 5.20 -1.04 7.31
N HIS A 46 5.21 -1.35 6.01
CA HIS A 46 4.11 -0.99 5.11
C HIS A 46 2.76 -1.58 5.59
N MET A 47 2.75 -2.83 6.05
CA MET A 47 1.54 -3.48 6.59
C MET A 47 0.97 -2.86 7.86
N ARG A 48 1.81 -2.20 8.67
CA ARG A 48 1.31 -1.50 9.87
C ARG A 48 0.58 -0.20 9.53
N PHE A 49 0.89 0.45 8.42
CA PHE A 49 0.25 1.72 8.04
C PHE A 49 -1.11 1.55 7.36
N GLU A 50 -1.35 0.43 6.69
CA GLU A 50 -2.64 0.13 6.06
C GLU A 50 -3.77 -0.07 7.09
N GLN A 51 -3.47 -0.47 8.33
CA GLN A 51 -4.48 -0.57 9.40
C GLN A 51 -5.01 0.79 9.87
N ARG A 52 -4.25 1.88 9.72
CA ARG A 52 -4.68 3.24 10.10
C ARG A 52 -5.66 3.87 9.11
N ARG A 53 -5.81 3.28 7.92
CA ARG A 53 -6.67 3.82 6.84
C ARG A 53 -8.16 3.52 7.05
N ARG A 54 -8.53 2.57 7.92
CA ARG A 54 -9.93 2.22 8.19
C ARG A 54 -10.68 3.33 8.93
N TRP A 55 -10.04 3.97 9.92
CA TRP A 55 -10.65 5.07 10.67
C TRP A 55 -10.95 6.30 9.81
N GLY A 56 -10.08 6.59 8.83
CA GLY A 56 -10.31 7.68 7.88
C GLY A 56 -11.58 7.49 7.04
N ALA A 57 -11.86 6.26 6.61
CA ALA A 57 -13.06 5.96 5.83
C ALA A 57 -14.36 6.15 6.63
N TYR A 58 -14.36 5.77 7.92
CA TYR A 58 -15.53 5.98 8.80
C TYR A 58 -15.80 7.46 9.05
N LEU A 59 -14.76 8.27 9.29
CA LEU A 59 -14.92 9.71 9.50
C LEU A 59 -15.47 10.39 8.24
N ILE A 60 -14.97 10.03 7.05
CA ILE A 60 -15.48 10.56 5.79
C ILE A 60 -16.96 10.19 5.60
N ALA A 61 -17.34 8.95 5.88
CA ALA A 61 -18.73 8.52 5.78
C ALA A 61 -19.66 9.31 6.72
N ILE A 62 -19.25 9.51 7.98
CA ILE A 62 -20.00 10.32 8.96
C ILE A 62 -20.12 11.77 8.48
N SER A 63 -19.03 12.38 8.01
CA SER A 63 -19.06 13.76 7.51
C SER A 63 -20.02 13.93 6.32
N VAL A 64 -20.04 12.98 5.39
CA VAL A 64 -20.98 12.99 4.24
C VAL A 64 -22.43 12.88 4.72
N LEU A 65 -22.73 11.98 5.65
CA LEU A 65 -24.08 11.83 6.20
C LEU A 65 -24.57 13.11 6.90
N LEU A 66 -23.71 13.73 7.70
CA LEU A 66 -24.03 15.00 8.37
C LEU A 66 -24.25 16.13 7.37
N ALA A 67 -23.44 16.21 6.31
CA ALA A 67 -23.60 17.22 5.27
C ALA A 67 -24.94 17.07 4.52
N ILE A 68 -25.33 15.84 4.19
CA ILE A 68 -26.63 15.55 3.55
C ILE A 68 -27.78 15.93 4.50
N ALA A 69 -27.71 15.51 5.77
CA ALA A 69 -28.75 15.83 6.75
C ALA A 69 -28.91 17.35 6.95
N GLY A 70 -27.80 18.07 7.05
CA GLY A 70 -27.80 19.54 7.14
C GLY A 70 -28.39 20.20 5.91
N MET A 71 -28.09 19.70 4.71
CA MET A 71 -28.64 20.23 3.46
C MET A 71 -30.16 19.98 3.36
N VAL A 72 -30.65 18.81 3.74
CA VAL A 72 -32.09 18.50 3.79
C VAL A 72 -32.82 19.42 4.76
N LEU A 73 -32.26 19.62 5.97
CA LEU A 73 -32.82 20.54 6.97
C LEU A 73 -32.90 21.97 6.45
N LEU A 74 -31.83 22.47 5.84
CA LEU A 74 -31.78 23.82 5.28
C LEU A 74 -32.81 24.01 4.17
N LEU A 75 -32.93 23.03 3.26
CA LEU A 75 -33.94 23.08 2.20
C LEU A 75 -35.36 23.02 2.75
N SER A 76 -35.62 22.19 3.76
CA SER A 76 -36.94 22.11 4.41
C SER A 76 -37.34 23.41 5.10
N ALA A 77 -36.36 24.09 5.72
CA ALA A 77 -36.57 25.39 6.37
C ALA A 77 -36.77 26.53 5.36
N LEU A 78 -36.23 26.42 4.14
CA LEU A 78 -36.43 27.43 3.09
C LEU A 78 -37.80 27.29 2.40
N VAL A 79 -38.36 26.09 2.38
CA VAL A 79 -39.64 25.78 1.71
C VAL A 79 -40.84 25.89 2.66
N SER A 80 -40.61 25.80 3.98
CA SER A 80 -41.63 26.01 5.03
C SER A 80 -41.77 27.49 5.38
#